data_AF-A0A920QD22-F1
#
_entry.id   AF-A0A920QD22-F1
#
_cell.length_a   1.000
_cell.length_b   1.000
_cell.length_c   1.000
_cell.angle_alpha   90.00
_cell.angle_beta   90.00
_cell.angle_gamma   90.00
#
_symmetry.space_group_name_H-M   'P 1'
#
loop_
_entity.id
_entity.type
_entity.pdbx_description
1 polymer ?
#
loop_
_entity_poly.entity_id
_entity_poly.type
_entity_poly.pdbx_seq_one_letter_code
_entity_poly.pdbx_strand_id
1 'polypeptide(L)' 'MEPGVEGLVHFSELSWTKRINKPSEVFKGPGEDIEAVVFGINQDEQKISLGTRQLERTHGFWAPG' A
#
# COMPACT_ATOMS: atom_id res chain seq x y z
N MET A 1 14.46 7.52 -18.84
CA MET A 1 13.49 6.89 -17.93
C MET A 1 14.33 6.28 -16.83
N GLU A 2 14.26 6.83 -15.63
CA GLU A 2 14.93 6.20 -14.48
C GLU A 2 14.33 4.80 -14.30
N PRO A 3 15.12 3.77 -13.98
CA PRO A 3 14.57 2.47 -13.60
C PRO A 3 13.75 2.70 -12.33
N GLY A 4 12.44 2.84 -12.51
CA GLY A 4 11.51 3.07 -11.41
C GLY A 4 11.45 1.83 -10.53
N VAL A 5 11.49 2.05 -9.23
CA VAL A 5 11.24 0.99 -8.25
C VAL A 5 9.75 0.67 -8.25
N GLU A 6 9.39 -0.60 -8.41
CA GLU A 6 7.99 -1.01 -8.48
C GLU A 6 7.45 -1.32 -7.07
N GLY A 7 6.36 -0.64 -6.68
CA GLY A 7 5.63 -0.90 -5.45
C GLY A 7 4.53 -1.96 -5.65
N LEU A 8 4.47 -2.96 -4.78
CA LEU A 8 3.47 -4.03 -4.83
C LEU A 8 2.70 -4.10 -3.52
N VAL A 9 1.37 -4.11 -3.60
CA VAL A 9 0.47 -4.30 -2.46
C VAL A 9 -0.20 -5.67 -2.58
N HIS A 10 -0.10 -6.49 -1.54
CA HIS A 10 -0.82 -7.77 -1.50
C HIS A 10 -2.28 -7.56 -1.04
N PHE A 11 -3.23 -8.36 -1.54
CA PHE A 11 -4.66 -8.22 -1.18
C PHE A 11 -4.93 -8.31 0.32
N SER A 12 -4.14 -9.10 1.07
CA SER A 12 -4.24 -9.20 2.53
C SER A 12 -3.88 -7.90 3.25
N GLU A 13 -3.17 -6.99 2.58
CA GLU A 13 -2.74 -5.70 3.12
C GLU A 13 -3.72 -4.57 2.82
N LEU A 14 -4.82 -4.84 2.11
CA LEU A 14 -5.80 -3.82 1.74
C LEU A 14 -6.82 -3.54 2.84
N SER A 15 -7.26 -4.56 3.59
CA SER A 15 -8.17 -4.36 4.71
C SER A 15 -8.04 -5.43 5.80
N TRP A 16 -8.29 -5.05 7.06
CA TRP A 16 -8.33 -5.99 8.19
C TRP A 16 -9.60 -6.84 8.25
N THR A 17 -10.72 -6.30 7.79
CA THR A 17 -12.05 -6.85 8.05
C THR A 17 -12.79 -7.22 6.77
N LYS A 18 -12.50 -6.52 5.67
CA LYS A 18 -13.13 -6.77 4.38
C LYS A 18 -12.24 -7.67 3.53
N ARG A 19 -12.80 -8.79 3.05
CA ARG A 19 -12.15 -9.59 2.00
C ARG A 19 -12.28 -8.87 0.67
N ILE A 20 -11.17 -8.37 0.14
CA ILE A 20 -11.10 -7.72 -1.17
C ILE A 20 -10.76 -8.77 -2.23
N ASN A 21 -11.56 -8.83 -3.30
CA ASN A 21 -11.27 -9.70 -4.44
C ASN A 21 -10.89 -8.91 -5.69
N LYS A 22 -11.30 -7.64 -5.76
CA LYS A 22 -10.97 -6.76 -6.88
C LYS A 22 -10.37 -5.44 -6.37
N PRO A 23 -9.26 -4.96 -6.96
CA PRO A 23 -8.63 -3.71 -6.54
C PRO A 23 -9.55 -2.49 -6.72
N SER A 24 -10.46 -2.53 -7.71
CA SER A 24 -11.46 -1.47 -7.94
C SER A 24 -12.48 -1.30 -6.81
N GLU A 25 -12.53 -2.21 -5.84
CA GLU A 25 -13.37 -2.04 -4.63
C GLU A 25 -12.74 -1.09 -3.60
N VAL A 26 -11.45 -0.79 -3.76
CA VAL A 26 -10.65 0.00 -2.81
C VAL A 26 -10.06 1.23 -3.49
N PHE A 27 -9.59 1.10 -4.73
CA PHE A 27 -8.95 2.17 -5.51
C PHE A 27 -9.84 2.62 -6.67
N LYS A 28 -9.80 3.90 -7.03
CA LYS A 28 -10.63 4.42 -8.14
C LYS A 28 -10.07 4.03 -9.51
N GLY A 29 -8.77 3.82 -9.64
CA GLY A 29 -8.15 3.43 -10.89
C GLY A 29 -6.66 3.76 -10.99
N PRO A 30 -6.04 3.50 -12.16
CA PRO A 30 -4.65 3.85 -12.40
C PRO A 30 -4.44 5.37 -12.34
N GLY A 31 -3.33 5.80 -11.74
CA GLY A 31 -2.99 7.22 -11.55
C GLY A 31 -3.59 7.85 -10.29
N GLU A 32 -4.27 7.06 -9.44
CA GLU A 32 -4.65 7.50 -8.10
C GLU A 32 -3.44 7.52 -7.16
N ASP A 33 -3.18 8.68 -6.57
CA ASP A 33 -2.26 8.80 -5.44
C ASP A 33 -2.90 8.23 -4.17
N ILE A 34 -2.20 7.29 -3.52
CA ILE A 34 -2.64 6.67 -2.27
C ILE A 34 -1.53 6.76 -1.23
N GLU A 35 -1.92 6.78 0.04
CA GLU A 35 -0.99 6.57 1.14
C GLU A 35 -0.80 5.07 1.38
N ALA A 36 0.45 4.65 1.62
CA ALA A 36 0.78 3.27 1.95
C ALA A 36 1.99 3.22 2.88
N VAL A 37 2.07 2.15 3.66
CA VAL A 37 3.18 1.85 4.56
C VAL A 37 4.10 0.84 3.89
N VAL A 38 5.42 1.04 4.02
CA VAL A 38 6.44 0.11 3.54
C VAL A 38 6.60 -1.06 4.50
N PHE A 39 6.47 -2.28 4.01
CA PHE A 39 6.70 -3.51 4.80
C PHE A 39 8.03 -4.18 4.53
N GLY A 40 8.57 -3.98 3.33
CA GLY A 40 9.77 -4.69 2.91
C GLY A 40 10.33 -4.11 1.63
N ILE A 41 11.63 -4.22 1.49
CA ILE A 41 12.37 -3.77 0.31
C ILE A 41 13.17 -4.96 -0.19
N ASN A 42 12.91 -5.38 -1.42
CA ASN A 42 13.77 -6.30 -2.13
C ASN A 42 14.61 -5.52 -3.13
N GLN A 43 15.87 -5.26 -2.76
CA GLN A 43 16.80 -4.49 -3.57
C GLN A 43 17.25 -5.23 -4.82
N ASP A 44 17.32 -6.56 -4.77
CA ASP A 44 17.75 -7.40 -5.89
C ASP A 44 16.74 -7.33 -7.05
N GLU A 45 15.45 -7.34 -6.70
CA GLU A 45 14.35 -7.23 -7.66
C GLU A 45 13.88 -5.78 -7.90
N GLN A 46 14.47 -4.78 -7.24
CA GLN A 46 13.98 -3.40 -7.21
C GLN A 46 12.48 -3.28 -6.92
N LYS A 47 12.00 -4.03 -5.92
CA LYS A 47 10.59 -4.06 -5.50
C LYS A 47 10.42 -3.60 -4.07
N ILE A 48 9.32 -2.91 -3.81
CA ILE A 48 8.91 -2.52 -2.46
C ILE A 48 7.55 -3.14 -2.16
N SER A 49 7.45 -3.86 -1.04
CA SER A 49 6.18 -4.34 -0.52
C SER A 49 5.50 -3.24 0.28
N LEU A 50 4.26 -2.93 -0.09
CA LEU A 50 3.45 -1.83 0.42
C LEU A 50 2.12 -2.34 0.99
N GLY A 51 1.45 -1.52 1.81
CA GLY A 51 0.01 -1.70 2.03
C GLY A 51 -0.65 -0.66 2.90
N THR A 52 -1.97 -0.78 3.00
CA THR A 52 -2.86 0.35 3.32
C THR A 52 -3.70 0.10 4.58
N ARG A 53 -3.90 -1.16 4.99
CA ARG A 53 -4.76 -1.51 6.13
C ARG A 53 -4.35 -0.85 7.46
N GLN A 54 -3.09 -0.52 7.66
CA GLN A 54 -2.59 0.17 8.86
C GLN A 54 -3.13 1.59 8.95
N LEU A 55 -3.42 2.21 7.81
CA LEU A 55 -4.01 3.54 7.73
C LEU A 55 -5.49 3.52 8.11
N GLU A 56 -6.20 2.40 7.91
CA GLU A 56 -7.63 2.26 8.27
C GLU A 56 -7.89 2.49 9.78
N ARG A 57 -6.91 2.23 10.64
CA ARG A 57 -6.99 2.51 12.08
C ARG A 57 -6.16 3.71 12.54
N THR A 58 -5.33 4.25 11.66
CA THR A 58 -4.46 5.40 11.98
C THR A 58 -5.18 6.70 11.63
N HIS A 59 -6.25 6.97 12.37
CA HIS A 59 -6.81 8.33 12.50
C HIS A 59 -6.69 8.85 13.95
N GLY A 60 -5.83 8.24 14.76
CA GLY A 60 -5.51 8.73 16.09
C GLY A 60 -4.22 8.09 16.59
N PHE A 61 -3.29 8.93 17.04
CA PHE A 61 -2.03 8.55 17.70
C PHE A 61 -0.94 7.96 16.81
N TRP A 62 -0.32 8.77 15.94
CA TRP A 62 1.15 9.00 15.92
C TRP A 62 1.52 9.93 14.76
N ALA A 63 1.50 11.24 15.00
CA ALA A 63 2.25 12.21 14.20
C ALA A 63 3.30 12.82 15.16
N PRO A 64 4.59 12.50 15.03
CA PRO A 64 5.61 13.18 15.82
C PRO A 64 5.65 14.65 15.40
N GLY A 65 5.43 15.54 16.37
CA GLY A 65 5.73 16.97 16.23
C GLY A 65 7.23 17.25 16.27
#